data_AF-A0A1G5QSD4-F1
#
_entry.id   AF-A0A1G5QSD4-F1
#
_cell.length_a   1.000
_cell.length_b   1.000
_cell.length_c   1.000
_cell.angle_alpha   90.00
_cell.angle_beta   90.00
_cell.angle_gamma   90.00
#
_symmetry.space_group_name_H-M   'P 1'
#
loop_
_entity.id
_entity.type
_entity.pdbx_description
1 polymer ?
#
loop_
_entity_poly.entity_id
_entity_poly.type
_entity_poly.pdbx_seq_one_letter_code
_entity_poly.pdbx_strand_id
1 'polypeptide(L)' 'MRKSRISQYKQKHLQELFVAGATARTTAELVGVNKTTSALWYLALFNGFLITLL' A
#
# COMPACT_ATOMS: atom_id res chain seq x y z
N MET A 1 -8.79 -16.02 -10.66
CA MET A 1 -8.49 -14.58 -10.52
C MET A 1 -7.07 -14.31 -10.99
N ARG A 2 -6.90 -13.62 -12.12
CA ARG A 2 -5.58 -13.13 -12.54
C ARG A 2 -5.21 -12.01 -11.57
N LYS A 3 -4.19 -12.16 -10.72
CA LYS A 3 -3.63 -11.00 -9.99
C LYS A 3 -3.11 -10.05 -11.06
N SER A 4 -3.87 -9.00 -11.40
CA SER A 4 -3.31 -7.90 -12.18
C SER A 4 -2.15 -7.37 -11.34
N ARG A 5 -0.93 -7.67 -11.78
CA ARG A 5 0.29 -7.13 -11.17
C ARG A 5 0.17 -5.62 -11.30
N ILE A 6 -0.22 -4.96 -10.22
CA ILE A 6 -0.07 -3.52 -10.06
C ILE A 6 1.36 -3.17 -10.50
N SER A 7 1.49 -2.18 -11.39
CA SER A 7 2.79 -1.80 -11.94
C SER A 7 3.78 -1.53 -10.81
N GLN A 8 5.05 -1.90 -11.01
CA GLN A 8 6.11 -1.66 -10.03
C GLN A 8 6.19 -0.19 -9.61
N TYR A 9 5.93 0.74 -10.55
CA TYR A 9 5.84 2.17 -10.25
C TYR A 9 4.77 2.47 -9.17
N LYS A 10 3.57 1.92 -9.34
CA LYS A 10 2.47 2.11 -8.38
C LYS A 10 2.76 1.45 -7.03
N GLN A 11 3.45 0.31 -7.01
CA GLN A 11 3.86 -0.36 -5.77
C GLN A 11 4.86 0.48 -4.97
N LYS A 12 5.88 1.03 -5.64
CA LYS A 12 6.88 1.88 -5.00
C LYS A 12 6.25 3.16 -4.45
N HIS A 13 5.37 3.79 -5.24
CA HIS A 13 4.65 4.99 -4.83
C HIS A 13 3.71 4.74 -3.63
N LEU A 14 3.04 3.57 -3.58
CA LEU A 14 2.28 3.12 -2.40
C LEU A 14 3.18 3.03 -1.16
N GLN A 15 4.34 2.39 -1.27
CA GLN A 15 5.29 2.24 -0.16
C GLN A 15 5.84 3.57 0.33
N GLU A 16 6.24 4.47 -0.56
CA GLU A 16 6.75 5.81 -0.22
C GLU A 16 5.72 6.61 0.57
N LEU A 17 4.45 6.60 0.12
CA LEU A 17 3.36 7.28 0.82
C LEU A 17 3.07 6.66 2.19
N PHE A 18 3.13 5.33 2.32
CA PHE A 18 2.96 4.68 3.62
C PHE A 18 4.11 4.97 4.60
N VAL A 19 5.37 5.01 4.12
CA VAL A 19 6.53 5.42 4.92
C VAL A 19 6.43 6.90 5.33
N ALA A 20 5.87 7.75 4.47
CA ALA A 20 5.56 9.14 4.79
C ALA A 20 4.37 9.32 5.75
N GLY A 21 3.73 8.24 6.20
CA GLY A 21 2.60 8.27 7.14
C GLY A 21 1.25 8.59 6.50
N ALA A 22 1.14 8.53 5.16
CA ALA A 22 -0.13 8.75 4.48
C ALA A 22 -1.13 7.60 4.75
N THR A 23 -2.41 7.95 4.89
CA THR A 23 -3.46 6.97 5.12
C THR A 23 -3.78 6.19 3.85
N ALA A 24 -4.26 4.94 4.00
CA ALA A 24 -4.66 4.09 2.86
C ALA A 24 -5.66 4.76 1.91
N ARG A 25 -6.52 5.66 2.43
CA ARG A 25 -7.47 6.42 1.62
C ARG A 25 -6.78 7.43 0.71
N THR A 26 -5.92 8.27 1.28
CA THR A 26 -5.15 9.27 0.54
C THR A 26 -4.24 8.62 -0.50
N THR A 27 -3.56 7.54 -0.12
CA THR A 27 -2.67 6.80 -1.02
C THR A 27 -3.42 6.14 -2.17
N ALA A 28 -4.66 5.68 -1.95
CA ALA A 28 -5.49 5.11 -3.02
C ALA A 28 -5.83 6.14 -4.10
N GLU A 29 -6.19 7.36 -3.68
CA GLU A 29 -6.53 8.47 -4.54
C GLU A 29 -5.31 8.97 -5.33
N LEU A 30 -4.16 9.12 -4.67
CA LEU A 30 -2.92 9.57 -5.28
C LEU A 30 -2.34 8.59 -6.32
N VAL A 31 -2.35 7.29 -6.01
CA VAL A 31 -1.77 6.25 -6.89
C VAL A 31 -2.78 5.79 -7.97
N GLY A 32 -4.05 6.16 -7.84
CA GLY A 32 -5.13 5.71 -8.71
C GLY A 32 -5.30 4.20 -8.62
N VAL A 33 -5.46 3.69 -7.39
CA VAL A 33 -5.73 2.28 -7.09
C VAL A 33 -7.03 2.15 -6.30
N ASN A 34 -7.65 0.98 -6.32
CA ASN A 34 -8.86 0.75 -5.56
C ASN A 34 -8.58 0.91 -4.05
N LYS A 35 -9.46 1.62 -3.34
CA LYS A 35 -9.39 1.82 -1.88
C LYS A 35 -9.20 0.52 -1.11
N THR A 36 -9.87 -0.55 -1.52
CA THR A 36 -9.77 -1.87 -0.89
C THR A 36 -8.39 -2.48 -1.11
N THR A 37 -7.80 -2.28 -2.29
CA THR A 37 -6.42 -2.71 -2.57
C THR A 37 -5.42 -1.94 -1.72
N SER A 38 -5.55 -0.61 -1.63
CA SER A 38 -4.68 0.21 -0.79
C SER A 38 -4.77 -0.17 0.69
N ALA A 39 -5.98 -0.42 1.21
CA ALA A 39 -6.19 -0.88 2.58
C ALA A 39 -5.58 -2.26 2.85
N LEU A 40 -5.69 -3.19 1.88
CA LEU A 40 -5.07 -4.51 1.97
C LEU A 40 -3.55 -4.41 1.99
N TRP A 41 -2.97 -3.52 1.19
CA TRP A 41 -1.53 -3.25 1.18
C TRP A 41 -1.05 -2.58 2.46
N TYR A 42 -1.82 -1.63 3.00
CA TYR A 42 -1.55 -1.02 4.31
C TYR A 42 -1.53 -2.11 5.38
N LEU A 43 -2.58 -2.94 5.48
CA LEU A 43 -2.62 -4.02 6.45
C LEU A 43 -1.43 -4.97 6.28
N ALA A 44 -1.11 -5.41 5.06
CA ALA A 44 0.01 -6.30 4.81
C ALA A 44 1.38 -5.67 5.15
N LEU A 45 1.59 -4.39 4.84
CA LEU A 45 2.83 -3.67 5.16
C LEU A 45 3.00 -3.55 6.68
N PHE A 46 1.96 -3.11 7.39
CA PHE A 46 2.02 -2.89 8.83
C PHE A 46 1.99 -4.18 9.66
N ASN A 47 1.39 -5.27 9.17
CA ASN A 47 1.41 -6.58 9.85
C ASN A 47 2.82 -7.19 9.88
N GLY A 48 3.64 -6.96 8.84
CA GLY A 48 5.04 -7.38 8.82
C GLY A 48 5.99 -6.38 9.50
N PHE A 49 5.68 -5.09 9.45
CA PHE A 49 6.49 -4.04 10.07
C PHE A 49 6.46 -4.11 11.60
N LEU A 50 5.31 -4.45 12.20
CA LEU A 50 5.18 -4.67 13.65
C LEU A 50 5.98 -5.88 14.16
N ILE A 51 6.22 -6.89 13.32
CA ILE A 51 7.04 -8.07 13.67
C ILE A 51 8.54 -7.78 13.56
N THR A 52 8.94 -6.78 12.77
CA THR A 52 10.36 -6.42 12.60
C THR A 52 10.85 -5.44 13.67
N LEU A 53 9.93 -4.82 14.43
CA LEU A 53 10.22 -3.84 15.49
C LEU A 53 9.99 -4.39 16.92
N LEU A 54 9.65 -5.68 17.07
CA LEU A 54 9.45 -6.38 18.34
C LEU A 54 10.51 -7.46 18.50
#